data_AF-A0A952YUR4-F1
#
_entry.id   AF-A0A952YUR4-F1
#
_cell.length_a   1.000
_cell.length_b   1.000
_cell.length_c   1.000
_cell.angle_alpha   90.00
_cell.angle_beta   90.00
_cell.angle_gamma   90.00
#
_symmetry.space_group_name_H-M   'P 1'
#
loop_
_entity.id
_entity.type
_entity.pdbx_description
1 polymer ?
#
loop_
_entity_poly.entity_id
_entity_poly.type
_entity_poly.pdbx_seq_one_letter_code
_entity_poly.pdbx_strand_id
1 'polypeptide(L)'
;MSDSKPFTLLIAALGGEGGGVLADWIVECALAQGLPVQATSVPGVAQRTGSTSYYIEMMRTPAPEGAQPVFALNPMPGGVDVVLASELVEAGRMIERGFVHPKRTTLIAASHRVYTTQEKMQMGDGRFDDERIHAGARALSARYLSVDMAGLAAAHGTVISAVMFGALAGAGVLPWGREVCERVIREGGLGVQASLAGFGAAFDLVATGAAREALAGAGAGLAPKSSPEVWAPLLATLPAPMRECAAHGVVRVLDYQDAPYARQYVDRLQRLAAAAGDAAAQPATGRALSEAARLLALWMTYEDVIRVADLKSRRSRIAQIRSEARARDGEILEVFEYLKPGVDEVAAVLPRALGARLRDWATRRGKLDSLNRGMHLPTTRIHGYLMLRLLARMRPLRRRSLRFHEEQQSIERWLAALERMLAASPAFA
;
A
#
# COMPACT_ATOMS: atom_id res chain seq x y z
N MET A 1 28.76 33.21 2.22
CA MET A 1 28.72 31.74 2.09
C MET A 1 29.83 31.38 1.13
N SER A 2 30.77 30.49 1.48
CA SER A 2 31.93 30.23 0.62
C SER A 2 31.49 29.48 -0.65
N ASP A 3 31.90 29.96 -1.83
CA ASP A 3 31.69 29.32 -3.14
C ASP A 3 32.32 27.93 -3.27
N SER A 4 32.98 27.45 -2.22
CA SER A 4 33.67 26.15 -2.17
C SER A 4 32.83 24.98 -1.66
N LYS A 5 31.60 25.22 -1.17
CA LYS A 5 30.80 24.13 -0.58
C LYS A 5 29.98 23.39 -1.64
N PRO A 6 30.13 22.06 -1.76
CA PRO A 6 29.38 21.27 -2.73
C PRO A 6 27.88 21.26 -2.41
N PHE A 7 27.07 21.11 -3.47
CA PHE A 7 25.65 20.85 -3.42
C PHE A 7 25.41 19.35 -3.22
N THR A 8 24.67 18.99 -2.16
CA THR A 8 24.44 17.60 -1.78
C THR A 8 22.97 17.22 -1.91
N LEU A 9 22.70 16.13 -2.62
CA LEU A 9 21.35 15.65 -2.93
C LEU A 9 21.22 14.17 -2.58
N LEU A 10 20.14 13.80 -1.91
CA LEU A 10 19.79 12.42 -1.57
C LEU A 10 18.42 12.06 -2.12
N ILE A 11 18.36 11.04 -2.97
CA ILE A 11 17.12 10.48 -3.51
C ILE A 11 16.82 9.18 -2.77
N ALA A 12 15.65 9.09 -2.14
CA ALA A 12 15.11 7.86 -1.59
C ALA A 12 13.96 7.38 -2.48
N ALA A 13 14.20 6.32 -3.27
CA ALA A 13 13.24 5.79 -4.24
C ALA A 13 12.89 4.33 -3.96
N LEU A 14 11.62 3.94 -4.15
CA LEU A 14 11.26 2.53 -4.10
C LEU A 14 11.82 1.78 -5.33
N GLY A 15 12.11 0.50 -5.15
CA GLY A 15 12.66 -0.33 -6.22
C GLY A 15 11.71 -0.44 -7.41
N GLY A 16 12.15 0.02 -8.58
CA GLY A 16 11.37 0.02 -9.83
C GLY A 16 10.77 1.38 -10.22
N GLU A 17 10.99 2.43 -9.43
CA GLU A 17 10.44 3.77 -9.69
C GLU A 17 11.32 4.68 -10.54
N GLY A 18 12.47 4.17 -11.00
CA GLY A 18 13.39 4.92 -11.85
C GLY A 18 14.29 5.90 -11.09
N GLY A 19 14.57 5.65 -9.81
CA GLY A 19 15.50 6.49 -9.04
C GLY A 19 16.91 6.57 -9.66
N GLY A 20 17.38 5.50 -10.30
CA GLY A 20 18.66 5.50 -11.04
C GLY A 20 18.61 6.40 -12.26
N VAL A 21 17.55 6.30 -13.06
CA VAL A 21 17.31 7.18 -14.23
C VAL A 21 17.29 8.65 -13.81
N LEU A 22 16.66 8.96 -12.66
CA LEU A 22 16.67 10.32 -12.11
C LEU A 22 18.07 10.78 -11.71
N ALA A 23 18.83 9.91 -11.03
CA ALA A 23 20.20 10.22 -10.64
C ALA A 23 21.09 10.48 -11.87
N ASP A 24 20.97 9.65 -12.91
CA ASP A 24 21.69 9.78 -14.16
C ASP A 24 21.35 11.12 -14.84
N TRP A 25 20.06 11.49 -14.94
CA TRP A 25 19.67 12.79 -15.49
C TRP A 25 20.26 13.97 -14.73
N ILE A 26 20.33 13.90 -13.39
CA ILE A 26 20.92 14.98 -12.58
C ILE A 26 22.44 15.06 -12.81
N VAL A 27 23.12 13.92 -12.91
CA VAL A 27 24.57 13.85 -13.21
C VAL A 27 24.84 14.40 -14.62
N GLU A 28 24.07 14.00 -15.62
CA GLU A 28 24.17 14.50 -16.99
C GLU A 28 23.96 16.02 -17.06
N CYS A 29 22.99 16.56 -16.30
CA CYS A 29 22.80 18.01 -16.20
C CYS A 29 24.04 18.71 -15.62
N ALA A 30 24.63 18.18 -14.55
CA ALA A 30 25.82 18.74 -13.94
C ALA A 30 27.01 18.72 -14.91
N LEU A 31 27.24 17.59 -15.59
CA LEU A 31 28.30 17.45 -16.59
C LEU A 31 28.12 18.39 -17.78
N ALA A 32 26.88 18.53 -18.28
CA ALA A 32 26.57 19.46 -19.37
C ALA A 32 26.84 20.93 -19.00
N GLN A 33 26.85 21.25 -17.71
CA GLN A 33 27.17 22.58 -17.17
C GLN A 33 28.64 22.71 -16.74
N GLY A 34 29.47 21.71 -17.00
CA GLY A 34 30.89 21.70 -16.61
C GLY A 34 31.11 21.63 -15.10
N LEU A 35 30.15 21.11 -14.34
CA LEU A 35 30.22 20.98 -12.89
C LEU A 35 30.78 19.61 -12.52
N PRO A 36 31.91 19.54 -11.78
CA PRO A 36 32.36 18.28 -11.21
C PRO A 36 31.27 17.70 -10.32
N VAL A 37 31.00 16.41 -10.51
CA VAL A 37 29.91 15.67 -9.85
C VAL A 37 30.34 14.24 -9.53
N GLN A 38 29.86 13.72 -8.41
CA GLN A 38 29.98 12.33 -8.01
C GLN A 38 28.59 11.82 -7.60
N ALA A 39 28.27 10.59 -7.99
CA ALA A 39 27.07 9.91 -7.55
C ALA A 39 27.41 8.53 -6.97
N THR A 40 26.68 8.12 -5.94
CA THR A 40 26.79 6.79 -5.33
C THR A 40 25.39 6.26 -5.07
N SER A 41 25.16 4.99 -5.40
CA SER A 41 23.88 4.33 -5.15
C SER A 41 24.05 3.18 -4.17
N VAL A 42 23.19 3.12 -3.16
CA VAL A 42 23.07 1.98 -2.26
C VAL A 42 21.77 1.25 -2.60
N PRO A 43 21.83 0.07 -3.24
CA PRO A 43 20.64 -0.69 -3.59
C PRO A 43 19.90 -1.11 -2.31
N GLY A 44 18.58 -0.92 -2.29
CA GLY A 44 17.73 -1.49 -1.26
C GLY A 44 17.71 -3.02 -1.39
N VAL A 45 17.85 -3.74 -0.27
CA VAL A 45 17.58 -5.18 -0.24
C VAL A 45 16.07 -5.40 -0.42
N ALA A 46 15.67 -5.80 -1.63
CA ALA A 46 14.31 -6.12 -2.07
C ALA A 46 13.26 -5.00 -1.96
N GLN A 47 12.22 -5.06 -2.80
CA GLN A 47 11.02 -4.18 -2.80
C GLN A 47 10.22 -4.16 -1.46
N ARG A 48 10.76 -4.70 -0.37
CA ARG A 48 10.04 -5.05 0.85
C ARG A 48 10.69 -4.53 2.14
N THR A 49 11.96 -4.10 2.10
CA THR A 49 12.72 -3.75 3.32
C THR A 49 13.46 -2.41 3.30
N GLY A 50 13.49 -1.69 2.17
CA GLY A 50 13.98 -0.31 2.13
C GLY A 50 14.01 0.29 0.71
N SER A 51 14.08 1.62 0.63
CA SER A 51 14.37 2.32 -0.63
C SER A 51 15.79 2.05 -1.12
N THR A 52 15.96 2.14 -2.45
CA THR A 52 17.27 2.40 -3.03
C THR A 52 17.59 3.88 -2.83
N SER A 53 18.75 4.16 -2.27
CA SER A 53 19.22 5.52 -2.03
C SER A 53 20.27 5.91 -3.08
N TYR A 54 20.13 7.11 -3.65
CA TYR A 54 21.11 7.70 -4.56
C TYR A 54 21.62 9.01 -3.96
N TYR A 55 22.91 9.07 -3.65
CA TYR A 55 23.56 10.27 -3.14
C TYR A 55 24.36 10.92 -4.26
N ILE A 56 24.16 12.21 -4.46
CA ILE A 56 24.84 13.01 -5.48
C ILE A 56 25.47 14.21 -4.79
N GLU A 57 26.73 14.46 -5.11
CA GLU A 57 27.48 15.60 -4.63
C GLU A 57 28.15 16.28 -5.83
N MET A 58 27.93 17.59 -5.97
CA MET A 58 28.44 18.35 -7.12
C MET A 58 28.87 19.75 -6.72
N MET A 59 29.73 20.36 -7.50
CA MET A 59 30.02 21.79 -7.35
C MET A 59 28.83 22.64 -7.79
N ARG A 60 28.67 23.83 -7.19
CA ARG A 60 27.64 24.82 -7.58
C ARG A 60 28.06 25.67 -8.78
N THR A 61 29.36 25.79 -8.98
CA THR A 61 30.01 26.51 -10.09
C THR A 61 31.10 25.62 -10.67
N PRO A 62 31.53 25.83 -11.93
CA PRO A 62 32.66 25.12 -12.48
C PRO A 62 33.89 25.22 -11.57
N ALA A 63 34.65 24.13 -11.44
CA ALA A 63 35.86 24.16 -10.64
C ALA A 63 36.93 25.05 -11.31
N PRO A 64 37.76 25.75 -10.51
CA PRO A 64 38.91 26.46 -11.04
C PRO A 64 39.81 25.54 -11.85
N GLU A 65 40.50 26.10 -12.85
CA GLU A 65 41.44 25.33 -13.68
C GLU A 65 42.50 24.62 -12.81
N GLY A 66 42.70 23.32 -13.05
CA GLY A 66 43.62 22.49 -12.29
C GLY A 66 43.13 22.00 -10.91
N ALA A 67 41.96 22.44 -10.44
CA ALA A 67 41.38 21.94 -9.19
C ALA A 67 40.78 20.53 -9.37
N GLN A 68 41.00 19.66 -8.38
CA GLN A 68 40.37 18.33 -8.31
C GLN A 68 39.52 18.24 -7.03
N PRO A 69 38.22 18.58 -7.09
CA PRO A 69 37.32 18.44 -5.95
C PRO A 69 37.23 16.97 -5.50
N VAL A 70 37.23 16.75 -4.18
CA VAL A 70 37.00 15.44 -3.57
C VAL A 70 35.61 15.45 -2.93
N PHE A 71 34.77 14.51 -3.34
CA PHE A 71 33.39 14.40 -2.87
C PHE A 71 33.21 13.21 -1.92
N ALA A 72 32.24 13.31 -1.01
CA ALA A 72 31.89 12.20 -0.14
C ALA A 72 31.17 11.09 -0.93
N LEU A 73 31.41 9.84 -0.55
CA LEU A 73 30.72 8.69 -1.12
C LEU A 73 29.36 8.41 -0.45
N ASN A 74 29.10 9.04 0.69
CA ASN A 74 27.90 8.82 1.48
C ASN A 74 27.34 10.15 2.04
N PRO A 75 26.01 10.27 2.19
CA PRO A 75 25.41 11.42 2.80
C PRO A 75 25.77 11.49 4.29
N MET A 76 26.16 12.68 4.75
CA MET A 76 26.34 12.95 6.17
C MET A 76 25.00 13.37 6.80
N PRO A 77 24.58 12.82 7.96
CA PRO A 77 23.45 13.36 8.72
C PRO A 77 23.59 14.87 8.98
N GLY A 78 22.53 15.63 8.77
CA GLY A 78 22.53 17.10 8.78
C GLY A 78 23.30 17.76 7.61
N GLY A 79 23.89 16.95 6.75
CA GLY A 79 24.81 17.32 5.68
C GLY A 79 24.17 17.50 4.30
N VAL A 80 22.87 17.27 4.16
CA VAL A 80 22.18 17.16 2.86
C VAL A 80 21.40 18.45 2.55
N ASP A 81 21.65 19.06 1.39
CA ASP A 81 20.96 20.27 0.92
C ASP A 81 19.55 19.94 0.41
N VAL A 82 19.39 18.82 -0.30
CA VAL A 82 18.10 18.37 -0.83
C VAL A 82 17.86 16.91 -0.57
N VAL A 83 16.71 16.58 0.02
CA VAL A 83 16.22 15.21 0.13
C VAL A 83 14.96 15.07 -0.73
N LEU A 84 14.95 14.08 -1.61
CA LEU A 84 13.88 13.80 -2.54
C LEU A 84 13.36 12.37 -2.30
N ALA A 85 12.12 12.24 -1.83
CA ALA A 85 11.52 10.96 -1.48
C ALA A 85 10.37 10.62 -2.43
N SER A 86 10.41 9.44 -3.05
CA SER A 86 9.37 9.00 -3.98
C SER A 86 8.10 8.51 -3.28
N GLU A 87 8.13 8.27 -1.97
CA GLU A 87 7.00 7.81 -1.15
C GLU A 87 7.09 8.42 0.27
N LEU A 88 5.94 8.61 0.94
CA LEU A 88 5.87 9.36 2.20
C LEU A 88 6.62 8.70 3.37
N VAL A 89 6.54 7.38 3.55
CA VAL A 89 7.29 6.65 4.60
C VAL A 89 8.78 6.71 4.34
N GLU A 90 9.23 6.74 3.08
CA GLU A 90 10.64 6.99 2.76
C GLU A 90 11.08 8.38 3.22
N ALA A 91 10.24 9.41 3.09
CA ALA A 91 10.53 10.72 3.67
C ALA A 91 10.66 10.63 5.20
N GLY A 92 9.75 9.90 5.85
CA GLY A 92 9.82 9.60 7.29
C GLY A 92 11.15 8.94 7.70
N ARG A 93 11.62 7.95 6.93
CA ARG A 93 12.92 7.29 7.17
C ARG A 93 14.11 8.23 6.99
N MET A 94 14.06 9.15 6.02
CA MET A 94 15.14 10.13 5.83
C MET A 94 15.21 11.13 6.98
N ILE A 95 14.05 11.50 7.53
CA ILE A 95 13.93 12.32 8.74
C ILE A 95 14.49 11.56 9.94
N GLU A 96 14.05 10.32 10.17
CA GLU A 96 14.50 9.46 11.28
C GLU A 96 16.02 9.23 11.27
N ARG A 97 16.61 9.03 10.09
CA ARG A 97 18.06 8.86 9.92
C ARG A 97 18.87 10.16 10.06
N GLY A 98 18.21 11.30 10.26
CA GLY A 98 18.85 12.58 10.49
C GLY A 98 19.42 13.24 9.23
N PHE A 99 19.01 12.83 8.03
CA PHE A 99 19.45 13.47 6.78
C PHE A 99 18.78 14.82 6.52
N VAL A 100 17.63 15.07 7.15
CA VAL A 100 16.86 16.30 7.02
C VAL A 100 17.17 17.24 8.19
N HIS A 101 17.54 18.49 7.91
CA HIS A 101 17.90 19.47 8.92
C HIS A 101 17.19 20.84 8.74
N PRO A 102 16.68 21.46 9.82
CA PRO A 102 15.75 22.59 9.74
C PRO A 102 16.39 23.89 9.22
N LYS A 103 17.71 23.97 9.19
CA LYS A 103 18.45 25.16 8.68
C LYS A 103 19.06 24.96 7.29
N ARG A 104 18.89 23.78 6.69
CA ARG A 104 19.65 23.39 5.48
C ARG A 104 18.80 22.73 4.41
N THR A 105 18.01 21.73 4.80
CA THR A 105 17.46 20.78 3.83
C THR A 105 16.16 21.28 3.22
N THR A 106 16.09 21.29 1.89
CA THR A 106 14.82 21.26 1.17
C THR A 106 14.37 19.82 1.03
N LEU A 107 13.29 19.45 1.71
CA LEU A 107 12.67 18.13 1.63
C LEU A 107 11.52 18.18 0.63
N ILE A 108 11.61 17.37 -0.42
CA ILE A 108 10.56 17.18 -1.43
C ILE A 108 10.10 15.73 -1.33
N ALA A 109 8.82 15.50 -1.01
CA ALA A 109 8.30 14.15 -0.79
C ALA A 109 7.00 13.93 -1.57
N ALA A 110 6.82 12.72 -2.10
CA ALA A 110 5.51 12.31 -2.58
C ALA A 110 4.52 12.20 -1.41
N SER A 111 3.26 12.59 -1.64
CA SER A 111 2.18 12.47 -0.63
C SER A 111 1.53 11.08 -0.59
N HIS A 112 1.71 10.27 -1.64
CA HIS A 112 1.08 8.97 -1.72
C HIS A 112 1.74 7.92 -0.82
N ARG A 113 0.99 6.87 -0.53
CA ARG A 113 1.39 5.76 0.35
C ARG A 113 1.53 4.46 -0.40
N VAL A 114 2.65 3.76 -0.17
CA VAL A 114 2.80 2.34 -0.52
C VAL A 114 3.01 1.57 0.77
N TYR A 115 1.93 0.95 1.28
CA TYR A 115 1.97 0.34 2.60
C TYR A 115 3.01 -0.77 2.71
N THR A 116 3.82 -0.68 3.76
CA THR A 116 4.85 -1.65 4.08
C THR A 116 4.24 -2.98 4.53
N THR A 117 5.03 -4.05 4.51
CA THR A 117 4.59 -5.36 5.03
C THR A 117 4.14 -5.25 6.49
N GLN A 118 4.85 -4.48 7.32
CA GLN A 118 4.50 -4.30 8.73
C GLN A 118 3.11 -3.68 8.91
N GLU A 119 2.77 -2.69 8.08
CA GLU A 119 1.46 -2.05 8.11
C GLU A 119 0.36 -3.00 7.61
N LYS A 120 0.65 -3.81 6.60
CA LYS A 120 -0.29 -4.80 6.04
C LYS A 120 -0.51 -6.01 6.95
N MET A 121 0.45 -6.33 7.81
CA MET A 121 0.42 -7.51 8.69
C MET A 121 -0.41 -7.32 9.96
N GLN A 122 -0.75 -6.07 10.32
CA GLN A 122 -1.54 -5.82 11.51
C GLN A 122 -2.98 -6.33 11.31
N MET A 123 -3.55 -6.89 12.39
CA MET A 123 -4.95 -7.30 12.40
C MET A 123 -5.92 -6.11 12.50
N GLY A 124 -5.44 -4.93 12.86
CA GLY A 124 -6.17 -3.65 12.90
C GLY A 124 -5.75 -2.70 11.77
N ASP A 125 -5.99 -1.40 11.94
CA ASP A 125 -5.36 -0.40 11.06
C ASP A 125 -3.88 -0.31 11.40
N GLY A 126 -3.06 -0.99 10.60
CA GLY A 126 -1.61 -0.99 10.77
C GLY A 126 -0.91 0.17 10.09
N ARG A 127 -1.64 1.06 9.40
CA ARG A 127 -1.04 2.18 8.69
C ARG A 127 -0.33 3.10 9.67
N PHE A 128 0.88 3.51 9.31
CA PHE A 128 1.54 4.60 9.99
C PHE A 128 0.77 5.90 9.72
N ASP A 129 0.64 6.74 10.74
CA ASP A 129 -0.06 8.02 10.67
C ASP A 129 0.71 9.02 9.78
N ASP A 130 0.11 9.40 8.66
CA ASP A 130 0.65 10.33 7.68
C ASP A 130 0.93 11.70 8.27
N GLU A 131 0.05 12.18 9.15
CA GLU A 131 0.20 13.51 9.74
C GLU A 131 1.43 13.60 10.63
N ARG A 132 1.86 12.49 11.25
CA ARG A 132 3.12 12.47 12.00
C ARG A 132 4.32 12.68 11.10
N ILE A 133 4.30 12.12 9.89
CA ILE A 133 5.37 12.32 8.91
C ILE A 133 5.34 13.75 8.39
N HIS A 134 4.17 14.26 7.99
CA HIS A 134 4.03 15.64 7.53
C HIS A 134 4.43 16.65 8.61
N ALA A 135 4.04 16.44 9.87
CA ALA A 135 4.44 17.29 10.99
C ALA A 135 5.95 17.25 11.22
N GLY A 136 6.56 16.07 11.21
CA GLY A 136 8.01 15.92 11.31
C GLY A 136 8.75 16.61 10.16
N ALA A 137 8.26 16.45 8.93
CA ALA A 137 8.81 17.09 7.74
C ALA A 137 8.76 18.62 7.83
N ARG A 138 7.63 19.19 8.27
CA ARG A 138 7.48 20.63 8.52
C ARG A 138 8.43 21.14 9.60
N ALA A 139 8.63 20.37 10.66
CA ALA A 139 9.45 20.79 11.80
C ALA A 139 10.97 20.65 11.56
N LEU A 140 11.38 19.64 10.78
CA LEU A 140 12.79 19.24 10.68
C LEU A 140 13.45 19.61 9.35
N SER A 141 12.71 20.16 8.38
CA SER A 141 13.27 20.68 7.13
C SER A 141 13.28 22.20 7.09
N ALA A 142 14.22 22.80 6.33
CA ALA A 142 14.23 24.24 6.08
C ALA A 142 13.10 24.65 5.13
N ARG A 143 12.80 23.77 4.17
CA ARG A 143 11.65 23.90 3.26
C ARG A 143 11.06 22.52 3.02
N TYR A 144 9.76 22.39 3.21
CA TYR A 144 9.02 21.17 2.90
C TYR A 144 8.09 21.37 1.71
N LEU A 145 8.15 20.44 0.75
CA LEU A 145 7.26 20.36 -0.40
C LEU A 145 6.67 18.95 -0.46
N SER A 146 5.35 18.83 -0.37
CA SER A 146 4.64 17.57 -0.62
C SER A 146 3.89 17.65 -1.93
N VAL A 147 4.05 16.64 -2.77
CA VAL A 147 3.50 16.62 -4.13
C VAL A 147 2.80 15.29 -4.37
N ASP A 148 1.62 15.30 -4.99
CA ASP A 148 0.99 14.07 -5.49
C ASP A 148 1.70 13.58 -6.75
N MET A 149 2.91 13.04 -6.55
CA MET A 149 3.77 12.64 -7.64
C MET A 149 3.23 11.41 -8.39
N ALA A 150 2.53 10.52 -7.68
CA ALA A 150 1.90 9.35 -8.28
C ALA A 150 0.70 9.75 -9.14
N GLY A 151 -0.15 10.67 -8.66
CA GLY A 151 -1.26 11.22 -9.43
C GLY A 151 -0.79 11.94 -10.69
N LEU A 152 0.24 12.79 -10.59
CA LEU A 152 0.87 13.46 -11.75
C LEU A 152 1.46 12.45 -12.74
N ALA A 153 2.18 11.45 -12.25
CA ALA A 153 2.78 10.42 -13.11
C ALA A 153 1.69 9.64 -13.88
N ALA A 154 0.60 9.28 -13.20
CA ALA A 154 -0.53 8.60 -13.80
C ALA A 154 -1.26 9.47 -14.83
N ALA A 155 -1.54 10.74 -14.50
CA ALA A 155 -2.24 11.67 -15.38
C ALA A 155 -1.50 11.94 -16.70
N HIS A 156 -0.17 11.90 -16.66
CA HIS A 156 0.69 12.14 -17.83
C HIS A 156 1.27 10.85 -18.45
N GLY A 157 0.86 9.66 -17.96
CA GLY A 157 1.31 8.37 -18.49
C GLY A 157 2.83 8.16 -18.40
N THR A 158 3.47 8.68 -17.34
CA THR A 158 4.93 8.64 -17.16
C THR A 158 5.36 7.90 -15.88
N VAL A 159 6.66 7.82 -15.66
CA VAL A 159 7.27 7.31 -14.43
C VAL A 159 7.43 8.41 -13.39
N ILE A 160 7.35 8.05 -12.12
CA ILE A 160 7.45 9.01 -11.01
C ILE A 160 8.79 9.76 -10.99
N SER A 161 9.87 9.16 -11.50
CA SER A 161 11.18 9.82 -11.64
C SER A 161 11.13 11.11 -12.45
N ALA A 162 10.33 11.17 -13.53
CA ALA A 162 10.18 12.39 -14.34
C ALA A 162 9.47 13.51 -13.56
N VAL A 163 8.45 13.15 -12.78
CA VAL A 163 7.70 14.06 -11.91
C VAL A 163 8.57 14.55 -10.75
N MET A 164 9.35 13.65 -10.14
CA MET A 164 10.35 13.97 -9.12
C MET A 164 11.40 14.96 -9.65
N PHE A 165 11.86 14.77 -10.89
CA PHE A 165 12.80 15.69 -11.52
C PHE A 165 12.19 17.08 -11.74
N GLY A 166 10.94 17.12 -12.21
CA GLY A 166 10.20 18.37 -12.39
C GLY A 166 10.00 19.11 -11.06
N ALA A 167 9.59 18.40 -10.01
CA ALA A 167 9.43 18.98 -8.68
C ALA A 167 10.76 19.53 -8.11
N LEU A 168 11.87 18.81 -8.32
CA LEU A 168 13.21 19.25 -7.94
C LEU A 168 13.62 20.53 -8.67
N ALA A 169 13.44 20.57 -9.98
CA ALA A 169 13.77 21.74 -10.80
C ALA A 169 12.86 22.94 -10.46
N GLY A 170 11.55 22.71 -10.29
CA GLY A 170 10.56 23.73 -9.90
C GLY A 170 10.78 24.27 -8.49
N ALA A 171 11.44 23.52 -7.61
CA ALA A 171 11.83 24.03 -6.30
C ALA A 171 12.90 25.13 -6.38
N GLY A 172 13.59 25.28 -7.52
CA GLY A 172 14.60 26.32 -7.74
C GLY A 172 15.89 26.11 -6.94
N VAL A 173 16.21 24.85 -6.60
CA VAL A 173 17.38 24.49 -5.78
C VAL A 173 18.60 24.04 -6.61
N LEU A 174 18.41 23.76 -7.89
CA LEU A 174 19.45 23.32 -8.82
C LEU A 174 20.26 24.53 -9.35
N PRO A 175 21.56 24.35 -9.67
CA PRO A 175 22.40 25.42 -10.21
C PRO A 175 22.21 25.66 -11.72
N TRP A 176 21.13 25.15 -12.32
CA TRP A 176 20.82 25.30 -13.74
C TRP A 176 19.32 25.49 -13.99
N GLY A 177 18.99 25.98 -15.18
CA GLY A 177 17.62 26.25 -15.62
C GLY A 177 16.85 25.02 -16.09
N ARG A 178 15.53 25.21 -16.29
CA ARG A 178 14.59 24.17 -16.76
C ARG A 178 15.03 23.55 -18.08
N GLU A 179 15.60 24.35 -18.96
CA GLU A 179 15.99 23.99 -20.32
C GLU A 179 17.05 22.88 -20.34
N VAL A 180 17.96 22.89 -19.36
CA VAL A 180 19.00 21.88 -19.20
C VAL A 180 18.37 20.53 -18.83
N CYS A 181 17.42 20.53 -17.90
CA CYS A 181 16.68 19.34 -17.51
C CYS A 181 15.90 18.74 -18.69
N GLU A 182 15.18 19.58 -19.44
CA GLU A 182 14.39 19.12 -20.58
C GLU A 182 15.27 18.57 -21.72
N ARG A 183 16.46 19.16 -21.94
CA ARG A 183 17.43 18.65 -22.93
C ARG A 183 17.88 17.23 -22.58
N VAL A 184 18.27 17.00 -21.33
CA VAL A 184 18.71 15.67 -20.85
C VAL A 184 17.58 14.63 -20.95
N ILE A 185 16.33 15.00 -20.64
CA ILE A 185 15.18 14.11 -20.84
C ILE A 185 15.01 13.74 -22.33
N ARG A 186 15.21 14.69 -23.25
CA ARG A 186 15.12 14.44 -24.70
C ARG A 186 16.21 13.48 -25.18
N GLU A 187 17.42 13.62 -24.65
CA GLU A 187 18.57 12.77 -25.00
C GLU A 187 18.41 11.32 -24.48
N GLY A 188 17.69 11.12 -23.37
CA GLY A 188 17.43 9.79 -22.79
C GLY A 188 16.58 8.84 -23.65
N GLY A 189 15.90 9.32 -24.70
CA GLY A 189 15.29 8.53 -25.78
C GLY A 189 14.05 7.66 -25.44
N LEU A 190 13.82 7.30 -24.17
CA LEU A 190 12.70 6.46 -23.74
C LEU A 190 11.55 7.28 -23.15
N GLY A 191 10.36 7.17 -23.74
CA GLY A 191 9.14 7.79 -23.21
C GLY A 191 9.21 9.33 -23.12
N VAL A 192 10.08 9.96 -23.92
CA VAL A 192 10.46 11.38 -23.84
C VAL A 192 9.27 12.31 -23.69
N GLN A 193 8.24 12.16 -24.52
CA GLN A 193 7.07 13.06 -24.50
C GLN A 193 6.28 12.96 -23.19
N ALA A 194 6.05 11.75 -22.68
CA ALA A 194 5.37 11.54 -21.40
C ALA A 194 6.22 12.03 -20.22
N SER A 195 7.54 11.79 -20.27
CA SER A 195 8.50 12.30 -19.28
C SER A 195 8.53 13.83 -19.23
N LEU A 196 8.60 14.50 -20.39
CA LEU A 196 8.54 15.97 -20.47
C LEU A 196 7.21 16.53 -19.95
N ALA A 197 6.09 15.87 -20.27
CA ALA A 197 4.78 16.28 -19.79
C ALA A 197 4.67 16.20 -18.25
N GLY A 198 5.07 15.07 -17.66
CA GLY A 198 5.06 14.91 -16.20
C GLY A 198 6.10 15.79 -15.49
N PHE A 199 7.28 15.97 -16.08
CA PHE A 199 8.29 16.92 -15.61
C PHE A 199 7.73 18.35 -15.58
N GLY A 200 7.15 18.80 -16.70
CA GLY A 200 6.61 20.15 -16.82
C GLY A 200 5.49 20.42 -15.82
N ALA A 201 4.52 19.50 -15.70
CA ALA A 201 3.43 19.62 -14.74
C ALA A 201 3.92 19.73 -13.29
N ALA A 202 4.91 18.93 -12.91
CA ALA A 202 5.49 18.99 -11.57
C ALA A 202 6.33 20.25 -11.33
N PHE A 203 7.08 20.69 -12.34
CA PHE A 203 7.83 21.94 -12.31
C PHE A 203 6.90 23.12 -12.06
N ASP A 204 5.86 23.26 -12.87
CA ASP A 204 4.92 24.38 -12.81
C ASP A 204 4.16 24.38 -11.48
N LEU A 205 3.73 23.21 -10.99
CA LEU A 205 3.06 23.06 -9.69
C LEU A 205 3.93 23.53 -8.51
N VAL A 206 5.22 23.21 -8.52
CA VAL A 206 6.13 23.59 -7.43
C VAL A 206 6.59 25.04 -7.57
N ALA A 207 6.87 25.50 -8.78
CA ALA A 207 7.33 26.87 -9.05
C ALA A 207 6.26 27.92 -8.72
N THR A 208 4.99 27.62 -8.99
CA THR A 208 3.85 28.52 -8.69
C THR A 208 3.40 28.48 -7.23
N GLY A 209 3.91 27.54 -6.43
CA GLY A 209 3.57 27.41 -5.01
C GLY A 209 2.25 26.69 -4.72
N ALA A 210 1.52 26.20 -5.73
CA ALA A 210 0.28 25.44 -5.55
C ALA A 210 0.47 24.12 -4.77
N ALA A 211 1.67 23.53 -4.81
CA ALA A 211 2.04 22.41 -3.93
C ALA A 211 1.94 22.74 -2.42
N ARG A 212 2.06 24.02 -2.04
CA ARG A 212 1.98 24.48 -0.64
C ARG A 212 0.54 24.51 -0.12
N GLU A 213 -0.44 24.68 -1.01
CA GLU A 213 -1.87 24.71 -0.69
C GLU A 213 -2.48 23.29 -0.66
N ALA A 214 -1.99 22.39 -1.51
CA ALA A 214 -2.45 20.99 -1.57
C ALA A 214 -2.20 20.19 -0.28
N LEU A 215 -1.23 20.60 0.56
CA LEU A 215 -0.94 19.99 1.86
C LEU A 215 -2.11 20.12 2.86
N ALA A 216 -3.03 21.06 2.64
CA ALA A 216 -4.17 21.30 3.52
C ALA A 216 -5.42 20.45 3.18
N GLY A 217 -5.39 19.66 2.10
CA GLY A 217 -6.59 18.99 1.56
C GLY A 217 -6.50 17.48 1.35
N ALA A 218 -5.37 16.83 1.60
CA ALA A 218 -5.15 15.43 1.26
C ALA A 218 -5.72 14.45 2.30
N GLY A 219 -7.05 14.47 2.49
CA GLY A 219 -7.78 13.57 3.38
C GLY A 219 -8.88 12.75 2.68
N ALA A 220 -8.88 12.65 1.35
CA ALA A 220 -9.96 11.99 0.60
C ALA A 220 -9.51 10.66 -0.01
N GLY A 221 -9.48 9.62 0.82
CA GLY A 221 -9.37 8.24 0.35
C GLY A 221 -10.68 7.77 -0.31
N LEU A 222 -10.53 6.92 -1.34
CA LEU A 222 -11.54 6.17 -2.09
C LEU A 222 -12.92 6.05 -1.41
N ALA A 223 -13.97 6.48 -2.12
CA ALA A 223 -15.34 6.43 -1.65
C ALA A 223 -15.72 5.03 -1.11
N PRO A 224 -16.17 4.92 0.15
CA PRO A 224 -16.56 3.63 0.72
C PRO A 224 -17.76 3.07 -0.04
N LYS A 225 -17.73 1.76 -0.32
CA LYS A 225 -18.94 1.04 -0.77
C LYS A 225 -19.95 1.09 0.37
N SER A 226 -21.07 1.81 0.15
CA SER A 226 -22.15 1.91 1.11
C SER A 226 -22.88 0.57 1.26
N SER A 227 -23.35 0.28 2.48
CA SER A 227 -24.27 -0.83 2.69
C SER A 227 -25.59 -0.57 1.97
N PRO A 228 -26.25 -1.58 1.37
CA PRO A 228 -27.56 -1.38 0.75
C PRO A 228 -28.56 -0.81 1.75
N GLU A 229 -29.40 0.14 1.33
CA GLU A 229 -30.35 0.86 2.19
C GLU A 229 -31.27 -0.06 3.01
N VAL A 230 -31.59 -1.25 2.47
CA VAL A 230 -32.40 -2.28 3.13
C VAL A 230 -31.84 -2.71 4.51
N TRP A 231 -30.54 -2.54 4.75
CA TRP A 231 -29.90 -2.88 6.02
C TRP A 231 -29.90 -1.75 7.05
N ALA A 232 -30.19 -0.50 6.64
CA ALA A 232 -30.13 0.66 7.52
C ALA A 232 -31.03 0.52 8.76
N PRO A 233 -32.28 0.02 8.69
CA PRO A 233 -33.12 -0.16 9.88
C PRO A 233 -32.52 -1.16 10.86
N LEU A 234 -31.91 -2.25 10.35
CA LEU A 234 -31.31 -3.27 11.20
C LEU A 234 -30.01 -2.75 11.84
N LEU A 235 -29.17 -2.03 11.09
CA LEU A 235 -27.96 -1.40 11.64
C LEU A 235 -28.27 -0.30 12.67
N ALA A 236 -29.40 0.39 12.55
CA ALA A 236 -29.84 1.40 13.52
C ALA A 236 -30.13 0.81 14.91
N THR A 237 -30.44 -0.50 14.99
CA THR A 237 -30.63 -1.23 16.26
C THR A 237 -29.33 -1.41 17.05
N LEU A 238 -28.18 -1.26 16.42
CA LEU A 238 -26.88 -1.41 17.07
C LEU A 238 -26.46 -0.12 17.80
N PRO A 239 -25.66 -0.23 18.88
CA PRO A 239 -25.02 0.91 19.53
C PRO A 239 -24.21 1.74 18.53
N ALA A 240 -24.21 3.06 18.70
CA ALA A 240 -23.54 3.99 17.78
C ALA A 240 -22.07 3.60 17.44
N PRO A 241 -21.23 3.15 18.41
CA PRO A 241 -19.85 2.74 18.12
C PRO A 241 -19.72 1.58 17.12
N MET A 242 -20.73 0.72 16.99
CA MET A 242 -20.68 -0.46 16.11
C MET A 242 -21.13 -0.18 14.68
N ARG A 243 -21.95 0.87 14.46
CA ARG A 243 -22.75 1.01 13.24
C ARG A 243 -21.91 1.10 11.97
N GLU A 244 -20.81 1.84 12.02
CA GLU A 244 -19.92 2.01 10.87
C GLU A 244 -19.24 0.70 10.49
N CYS A 245 -18.57 0.05 11.44
CA CYS A 245 -17.94 -1.25 11.21
C CYS A 245 -18.97 -2.32 10.80
N ALA A 246 -20.18 -2.29 11.37
CA ALA A 246 -21.27 -3.18 10.99
C ALA A 246 -21.76 -2.95 9.56
N ALA A 247 -21.84 -1.70 9.09
CA ALA A 247 -22.21 -1.37 7.72
C ALA A 247 -21.19 -1.95 6.71
N HIS A 248 -19.89 -1.74 6.97
CA HIS A 248 -18.82 -2.36 6.18
C HIS A 248 -18.84 -3.88 6.27
N GLY A 249 -19.12 -4.42 7.45
CA GLY A 249 -19.26 -5.85 7.69
C GLY A 249 -20.36 -6.46 6.83
N VAL A 250 -21.55 -5.85 6.80
CA VAL A 250 -22.68 -6.31 5.97
C VAL A 250 -22.28 -6.37 4.49
N VAL A 251 -21.64 -5.33 3.94
CA VAL A 251 -21.16 -5.34 2.54
C VAL A 251 -20.22 -6.51 2.31
N ARG A 252 -19.28 -6.74 3.23
CA ARG A 252 -18.29 -7.82 3.14
C ARG A 252 -18.95 -9.21 3.21
N VAL A 253 -19.89 -9.42 4.14
CA VAL A 253 -20.58 -10.70 4.31
C VAL A 253 -21.51 -11.00 3.13
N LEU A 254 -22.18 -9.98 2.56
CA LEU A 254 -22.98 -10.09 1.35
C LEU A 254 -22.14 -10.48 0.13
N ASP A 255 -20.97 -9.87 -0.04
CA ASP A 255 -20.02 -10.22 -1.10
C ASP A 255 -19.41 -11.61 -0.88
N TYR A 256 -19.26 -12.03 0.38
CA TYR A 256 -18.73 -13.34 0.73
C TYR A 256 -19.75 -14.47 0.48
N GLN A 257 -20.97 -14.40 1.02
CA GLN A 257 -21.94 -15.51 1.00
C GLN A 257 -23.34 -15.14 0.48
N ASP A 258 -24.18 -14.52 1.29
CA ASP A 258 -25.58 -14.19 0.96
C ASP A 258 -26.23 -13.31 2.06
N ALA A 259 -27.45 -12.84 1.80
CA ALA A 259 -28.22 -12.03 2.75
C ALA A 259 -28.57 -12.77 4.07
N PRO A 260 -28.97 -14.06 4.07
CA PRO A 260 -29.14 -14.82 5.31
C PRO A 260 -27.88 -14.85 6.19
N TYR A 261 -26.69 -14.99 5.61
CA TYR A 261 -25.44 -14.98 6.37
C TYR A 261 -25.08 -13.57 6.87
N ALA A 262 -25.39 -12.52 6.10
CA ALA A 262 -25.27 -11.13 6.56
C ALA A 262 -26.22 -10.82 7.72
N ARG A 263 -27.43 -11.40 7.73
CA ARG A 263 -28.35 -11.32 8.86
C ARG A 263 -27.76 -11.99 10.10
N GLN A 264 -27.23 -13.20 9.95
CA GLN A 264 -26.55 -13.90 11.05
C GLN A 264 -25.38 -13.07 11.64
N TYR A 265 -24.65 -12.33 10.81
CA TYR A 265 -23.62 -11.40 11.29
C TYR A 265 -24.22 -10.31 12.18
N VAL A 266 -25.29 -9.64 11.74
CA VAL A 266 -25.91 -8.58 12.55
C VAL A 266 -26.59 -9.14 13.80
N ASP A 267 -27.22 -10.31 13.73
CA ASP A 267 -27.82 -10.98 14.90
C ASP A 267 -26.76 -11.26 15.98
N ARG A 268 -25.54 -11.65 15.57
CA ARG A 268 -24.40 -11.83 16.49
C ARG A 268 -23.97 -10.51 17.13
N LEU A 269 -23.95 -9.41 16.37
CA LEU A 269 -23.65 -8.08 16.92
C LEU A 269 -24.72 -7.62 17.91
N GLN A 270 -25.99 -7.92 17.64
CA GLN A 270 -27.09 -7.63 18.55
C GLN A 270 -26.95 -8.41 19.87
N ARG A 271 -26.51 -9.67 19.83
CA ARG A 271 -26.22 -10.45 21.06
C ARG A 271 -25.10 -9.79 21.88
N LEU A 272 -24.02 -9.34 21.25
CA LEU A 272 -22.94 -8.62 21.94
C LEU A 272 -23.42 -7.29 22.53
N ALA A 273 -24.21 -6.52 21.78
CA ALA A 273 -24.79 -5.27 22.26
C ALA A 273 -25.74 -5.51 23.46
N ALA A 274 -26.54 -6.58 23.41
CA ALA A 274 -27.41 -6.97 24.52
C ALA A 274 -26.61 -7.39 25.76
N ALA A 275 -25.51 -8.12 25.60
CA ALA A 275 -24.62 -8.50 26.70
C ALA A 275 -23.92 -7.29 27.35
N ALA A 276 -23.61 -6.25 26.57
CA ALA A 276 -23.04 -5.01 27.08
C ALA A 276 -24.07 -4.12 27.82
N GLY A 277 -25.36 -4.21 27.46
CA GLY A 277 -26.43 -3.41 28.07
C GLY A 277 -26.13 -1.90 28.05
N ASP A 278 -26.43 -1.22 29.16
CA ASP A 278 -26.18 0.23 29.30
C ASP A 278 -24.68 0.60 29.25
N ALA A 279 -23.79 -0.36 29.51
CA ALA A 279 -22.35 -0.12 29.43
C ALA A 279 -21.88 0.14 27.99
N ALA A 280 -22.70 -0.15 26.97
CA ALA A 280 -22.37 0.11 25.57
C ALA A 280 -22.10 1.61 25.26
N ALA A 281 -22.64 2.53 26.08
CA ALA A 281 -22.37 3.96 25.96
C ALA A 281 -21.01 4.38 26.54
N GLN A 282 -20.37 3.52 27.34
CA GLN A 282 -19.06 3.82 27.92
C GLN A 282 -17.97 3.71 26.84
N PRO A 283 -16.95 4.61 26.84
CA PRO A 283 -15.95 4.65 25.78
C PRO A 283 -15.18 3.33 25.56
N ALA A 284 -14.81 2.65 26.66
CA ALA A 284 -14.07 1.38 26.59
C ALA A 284 -14.91 0.26 25.95
N THR A 285 -16.12 0.06 26.46
CA THR A 285 -17.08 -0.92 25.92
C THR A 285 -17.48 -0.60 24.49
N GLY A 286 -17.72 0.68 24.18
CA GLY A 286 -18.03 1.13 22.82
C GLY A 286 -16.90 0.81 21.84
N ARG A 287 -15.64 0.98 22.25
CA ARG A 287 -14.47 0.58 21.46
C ARG A 287 -14.41 -0.94 21.28
N ALA A 288 -14.59 -1.72 22.35
CA ALA A 288 -14.62 -3.18 22.28
C ALA A 288 -15.72 -3.69 21.32
N LEU A 289 -16.91 -3.10 21.38
CA LEU A 289 -18.03 -3.43 20.49
C LEU A 289 -17.74 -3.07 19.02
N SER A 290 -17.12 -1.91 18.76
CA SER A 290 -16.69 -1.50 17.41
C SER A 290 -15.66 -2.49 16.83
N GLU A 291 -14.64 -2.83 17.62
CA GLU A 291 -13.63 -3.82 17.23
C GLU A 291 -14.23 -5.21 17.04
N ALA A 292 -15.17 -5.62 17.89
CA ALA A 292 -15.88 -6.88 17.74
C ALA A 292 -16.66 -6.93 16.42
N ALA A 293 -17.33 -5.84 16.04
CA ALA A 293 -18.01 -5.74 14.75
C ALA A 293 -17.05 -5.92 13.58
N ARG A 294 -15.89 -5.26 13.63
CA ARG A 294 -14.84 -5.34 12.62
C ARG A 294 -14.23 -6.74 12.53
N LEU A 295 -13.79 -7.30 13.66
CA LEU A 295 -13.14 -8.61 13.74
C LEU A 295 -14.09 -9.75 13.36
N LEU A 296 -15.34 -9.69 13.80
CA LEU A 296 -16.34 -10.70 13.43
C LEU A 296 -16.61 -10.68 11.92
N ALA A 297 -16.70 -9.51 11.29
CA ALA A 297 -16.87 -9.43 9.84
C ALA A 297 -15.69 -10.04 9.09
N LEU A 298 -14.46 -9.73 9.52
CA LEU A 298 -13.24 -10.30 8.94
C LEU A 298 -13.22 -11.83 9.08
N TRP A 299 -13.49 -12.34 10.28
CA TRP A 299 -13.46 -13.78 10.56
C TRP A 299 -14.59 -14.52 9.85
N MET A 300 -15.82 -13.98 9.84
CA MET A 300 -16.94 -14.59 9.10
C MET A 300 -16.72 -14.67 7.59
N THR A 301 -15.74 -13.92 7.05
CA THR A 301 -15.41 -13.84 5.62
C THR A 301 -13.96 -14.27 5.33
N TYR A 302 -13.50 -15.29 6.05
CA TYR A 302 -12.20 -15.93 5.87
C TYR A 302 -11.98 -16.44 4.44
N GLU A 303 -10.71 -16.54 4.05
CA GLU A 303 -10.32 -16.94 2.69
C GLU A 303 -10.31 -18.46 2.51
N ASP A 304 -11.49 -19.05 2.26
CA ASP A 304 -11.56 -20.44 1.81
C ASP A 304 -11.25 -20.62 0.32
N VAL A 305 -11.04 -21.86 -0.10
CA VAL A 305 -10.75 -22.24 -1.49
C VAL A 305 -11.79 -21.66 -2.47
N ILE A 306 -13.08 -21.66 -2.09
CA ILE A 306 -14.17 -21.12 -2.91
C ILE A 306 -14.01 -19.60 -3.08
N ARG A 307 -13.70 -18.88 -2.00
CA ARG A 307 -13.51 -17.43 -1.97
C ARG A 307 -12.26 -17.02 -2.73
N VAL A 308 -11.16 -17.72 -2.52
CA VAL A 308 -9.90 -17.50 -3.24
C VAL A 308 -10.11 -17.69 -4.74
N ALA A 309 -10.85 -18.73 -5.15
CA ALA A 309 -11.18 -18.97 -6.55
C ALA A 309 -12.09 -17.86 -7.13
N ASP A 310 -13.08 -17.38 -6.37
CA ASP A 310 -13.90 -16.24 -6.76
C ASP A 310 -13.05 -14.99 -6.97
N LEU A 311 -12.26 -14.59 -5.95
CA LEU A 311 -11.39 -13.42 -6.01
C LEU A 311 -10.42 -13.47 -7.19
N LYS A 312 -9.79 -14.62 -7.43
CA LYS A 312 -8.83 -14.81 -8.52
C LYS A 312 -9.48 -14.77 -9.92
N SER A 313 -10.78 -15.04 -10.04
CA SER A 313 -11.52 -15.04 -11.30
C SER A 313 -12.33 -13.77 -11.59
N ARG A 314 -12.29 -12.76 -10.71
CA ARG A 314 -13.02 -11.49 -10.88
C ARG A 314 -12.44 -10.64 -12.02
N ARG A 315 -13.33 -10.02 -12.82
CA ARG A 315 -12.94 -9.07 -13.88
C ARG A 315 -12.16 -7.88 -13.34
N SER A 316 -12.58 -7.34 -12.19
CA SER A 316 -11.92 -6.21 -11.55
C SER A 316 -10.46 -6.51 -11.20
N ARG A 317 -10.16 -7.74 -10.77
CA ARG A 317 -8.80 -8.19 -10.51
C ARG A 317 -7.97 -8.22 -11.79
N ILE A 318 -8.53 -8.75 -12.87
CA ILE A 318 -7.80 -8.82 -14.15
C ILE A 318 -7.49 -7.40 -14.67
N ALA A 319 -8.45 -6.48 -14.57
CA ALA A 319 -8.25 -5.09 -14.92
C ALA A 319 -7.16 -4.43 -14.04
N GLN A 320 -7.19 -4.68 -12.74
CA GLN A 320 -6.16 -4.21 -11.80
C GLN A 320 -4.77 -4.75 -12.17
N ILE A 321 -4.61 -6.06 -12.39
CA ILE A 321 -3.31 -6.65 -12.76
C ILE A 321 -2.81 -6.06 -14.09
N ARG A 322 -3.70 -5.84 -15.06
CA ARG A 322 -3.33 -5.21 -16.33
C ARG A 322 -2.85 -3.77 -16.14
N SER A 323 -3.53 -3.01 -15.27
CA SER A 323 -3.13 -1.66 -14.89
C SER A 323 -1.79 -1.64 -14.16
N GLU A 324 -1.58 -2.53 -13.19
CA GLU A 324 -0.33 -2.65 -12.42
C GLU A 324 0.84 -3.08 -13.33
N ALA A 325 0.60 -3.98 -14.27
CA ALA A 325 1.57 -4.41 -15.27
C ALA A 325 1.79 -3.38 -16.39
N ARG A 326 1.04 -2.27 -16.43
CA ARG A 326 1.06 -1.25 -17.49
C ARG A 326 0.92 -1.83 -18.91
N ALA A 327 0.16 -2.93 -19.05
CA ALA A 327 -0.04 -3.60 -20.32
C ALA A 327 -0.96 -2.78 -21.24
N ARG A 328 -0.50 -2.50 -22.46
CA ARG A 328 -1.23 -1.74 -23.49
C ARG A 328 -2.39 -2.54 -24.07
N ASP A 329 -3.34 -1.87 -24.71
CA ASP A 329 -4.41 -2.56 -25.43
C ASP A 329 -3.84 -3.45 -26.54
N GLY A 330 -4.28 -4.71 -26.58
CA GLY A 330 -3.78 -5.73 -27.51
C GLY A 330 -2.60 -6.57 -27.01
N GLU A 331 -1.90 -6.16 -25.94
CA GLU A 331 -0.82 -6.98 -25.36
C GLU A 331 -1.37 -8.21 -24.62
N ILE A 332 -0.76 -9.37 -24.87
CA ILE A 332 -1.11 -10.63 -24.22
C ILE A 332 -0.48 -10.64 -22.83
N LEU A 333 -1.33 -10.74 -21.81
CA LEU A 333 -0.92 -10.90 -20.42
C LEU A 333 -1.28 -12.32 -19.96
N GLU A 334 -0.27 -13.10 -19.55
CA GLU A 334 -0.49 -14.40 -18.92
C GLU A 334 -0.27 -14.32 -17.40
N VAL A 335 -1.30 -14.67 -16.64
CA VAL A 335 -1.26 -14.76 -15.17
C VAL A 335 -1.22 -16.23 -14.75
N PHE A 336 -0.22 -16.59 -13.95
CA PHE A 336 -0.05 -17.92 -13.35
C PHE A 336 -0.30 -17.87 -11.84
N GLU A 337 -1.21 -18.72 -11.36
CA GLU A 337 -1.39 -18.94 -9.94
C GLU A 337 -0.56 -20.13 -9.47
N TYR A 338 0.22 -19.91 -8.44
CA TYR A 338 1.00 -20.95 -7.77
C TYR A 338 0.17 -21.47 -6.61
N LEU A 339 -0.28 -22.71 -6.71
CA LEU A 339 -1.14 -23.36 -5.73
C LEU A 339 -0.48 -24.64 -5.24
N LYS A 340 -0.68 -25.00 -3.98
CA LYS A 340 -0.19 -26.25 -3.40
C LYS A 340 -1.33 -26.90 -2.62
N PRO A 341 -2.35 -27.43 -3.31
CA PRO A 341 -3.52 -28.00 -2.64
C PRO A 341 -3.12 -29.29 -1.92
N GLY A 342 -3.32 -29.33 -0.60
CA GLY A 342 -3.16 -30.53 0.21
C GLY A 342 -4.48 -31.25 0.43
N VAL A 343 -4.41 -32.34 1.21
CA VAL A 343 -5.61 -33.08 1.63
C VAL A 343 -6.55 -32.20 2.46
N ASP A 344 -6.00 -31.29 3.27
CA ASP A 344 -6.79 -30.39 4.11
C ASP A 344 -7.59 -29.38 3.30
N GLU A 345 -7.03 -28.80 2.23
CA GLU A 345 -7.76 -27.90 1.34
C GLU A 345 -8.91 -28.61 0.63
N VAL A 346 -8.73 -29.88 0.26
CA VAL A 346 -9.80 -30.70 -0.34
C VAL A 346 -10.87 -31.01 0.71
N ALA A 347 -10.47 -31.50 1.89
CA ALA A 347 -11.37 -31.82 2.98
C ALA A 347 -12.18 -30.59 3.45
N ALA A 348 -11.57 -29.41 3.43
CA ALA A 348 -12.18 -28.15 3.82
C ALA A 348 -13.40 -27.75 2.98
N VAL A 349 -13.42 -28.10 1.69
CA VAL A 349 -14.51 -27.77 0.76
C VAL A 349 -15.63 -28.82 0.80
N LEU A 350 -15.32 -30.06 1.17
CA LEU A 350 -16.28 -31.16 1.22
C LEU A 350 -17.33 -30.96 2.33
N PRO A 351 -18.54 -31.54 2.18
CA PRO A 351 -19.53 -31.58 3.25
C PRO A 351 -18.94 -32.14 4.55
N ARG A 352 -19.31 -31.56 5.70
CA ARG A 352 -18.73 -31.86 7.02
C ARG A 352 -18.36 -33.32 7.25
N ALA A 353 -19.29 -34.26 7.06
CA ALA A 353 -19.06 -35.68 7.32
C ALA A 353 -18.01 -36.31 6.38
N LEU A 354 -18.03 -35.92 5.11
CA LEU A 354 -17.09 -36.42 4.10
C LEU A 354 -15.70 -35.81 4.28
N GLY A 355 -15.63 -34.51 4.54
CA GLY A 355 -14.38 -33.82 4.85
C GLY A 355 -13.71 -34.41 6.09
N ALA A 356 -14.47 -34.62 7.17
CA ALA A 356 -13.95 -35.23 8.39
C ALA A 356 -13.41 -36.64 8.14
N ARG A 357 -14.18 -37.49 7.44
CA ARG A 357 -13.75 -38.84 7.05
C ARG A 357 -12.46 -38.85 6.22
N LEU A 358 -12.33 -37.93 5.27
CA LEU A 358 -11.14 -37.80 4.43
C LEU A 358 -9.92 -37.39 5.28
N ARG A 359 -10.08 -36.39 6.14
CA ARG A 359 -9.01 -35.93 7.03
C ARG A 359 -8.61 -37.03 8.02
N ASP A 360 -9.56 -37.68 8.68
CA ASP A 360 -9.30 -38.78 9.62
C ASP A 360 -8.63 -39.98 8.95
N TRP A 361 -8.99 -40.28 7.70
CA TRP A 361 -8.31 -41.30 6.91
C TRP A 361 -6.85 -40.89 6.60
N ALA A 362 -6.64 -39.64 6.20
CA ALA A 362 -5.31 -39.13 5.87
C ALA A 362 -4.40 -39.06 7.10
N THR A 363 -4.91 -38.59 8.24
CA THR A 363 -4.21 -38.59 9.53
C THR A 363 -3.81 -40.02 9.92
N ARG A 364 -4.76 -40.97 9.91
CA ARG A 364 -4.48 -42.37 10.27
C ARG A 364 -3.45 -43.04 9.36
N ARG A 365 -3.33 -42.61 8.11
CA ARG A 365 -2.38 -43.16 7.15
C ARG A 365 -1.09 -42.35 7.00
N GLY A 366 -0.89 -41.29 7.80
CA GLY A 366 0.28 -40.41 7.67
C GLY A 366 0.35 -39.70 6.31
N LYS A 367 -0.80 -39.37 5.73
CA LYS A 367 -0.98 -38.85 4.37
C LYS A 367 -1.48 -37.40 4.31
N LEU A 368 -1.47 -36.67 5.42
CA LEU A 368 -1.88 -35.25 5.42
C LEU A 368 -1.03 -34.41 4.47
N ASP A 369 0.29 -34.65 4.46
CA ASP A 369 1.21 -33.98 3.54
C ASP A 369 1.25 -34.61 2.14
N SER A 370 0.48 -35.66 1.91
CA SER A 370 0.33 -36.22 0.56
C SER A 370 -0.51 -35.25 -0.29
N LEU A 371 -0.32 -35.28 -1.62
CA LEU A 371 -1.01 -34.40 -2.59
C LEU A 371 -0.60 -32.92 -2.60
N ASN A 372 0.32 -32.49 -1.72
CA ASN A 372 0.99 -31.18 -1.70
C ASN A 372 1.88 -30.85 -2.93
N ARG A 373 1.48 -31.26 -4.14
CA ARG A 373 2.20 -30.97 -5.37
C ARG A 373 1.90 -29.53 -5.80
N GLY A 374 2.96 -28.77 -6.04
CA GLY A 374 2.86 -27.44 -6.63
C GLY A 374 2.16 -27.52 -7.99
N MET A 375 1.15 -26.69 -8.18
CA MET A 375 0.36 -26.56 -9.39
C MET A 375 0.49 -25.13 -9.90
N HIS A 376 0.86 -25.00 -11.18
CA HIS A 376 0.92 -23.73 -11.88
C HIS A 376 -0.33 -23.64 -12.75
N LEU A 377 -1.26 -22.78 -12.36
CA LEU A 377 -2.54 -22.65 -13.04
C LEU A 377 -2.56 -21.36 -13.88
N PRO A 378 -2.52 -21.44 -15.23
CA PRO A 378 -2.67 -20.28 -16.08
C PRO A 378 -4.13 -19.81 -16.06
N THR A 379 -4.44 -18.77 -15.28
CA THR A 379 -5.82 -18.28 -15.07
C THR A 379 -6.34 -17.37 -16.18
N THR A 380 -5.44 -16.96 -17.06
CA THR A 380 -5.74 -16.23 -18.30
C THR A 380 -6.13 -17.16 -19.45
N ARG A 381 -5.86 -18.47 -19.32
CA ARG A 381 -6.32 -19.49 -20.26
C ARG A 381 -7.69 -20.01 -19.87
N ILE A 382 -8.46 -20.46 -20.87
CA ILE A 382 -9.84 -20.93 -20.71
C ILE A 382 -9.93 -22.02 -19.62
N HIS A 383 -9.03 -23.01 -19.64
CA HIS A 383 -9.10 -24.13 -18.69
C HIS A 383 -8.92 -23.66 -17.23
N GLY A 384 -7.92 -22.82 -16.96
CA GLY A 384 -7.61 -22.37 -15.61
C GLY A 384 -8.68 -21.42 -15.07
N TYR A 385 -9.17 -20.54 -15.95
CA TYR A 385 -10.31 -19.67 -15.65
C TYR A 385 -11.57 -20.48 -15.32
N LEU A 386 -11.94 -21.46 -16.16
CA LEU A 386 -13.12 -22.30 -15.94
C LEU A 386 -13.01 -23.10 -14.64
N MET A 387 -11.84 -23.64 -14.32
CA MET A 387 -11.62 -24.36 -13.07
C MET A 387 -11.88 -23.46 -11.85
N LEU A 388 -11.35 -22.23 -11.83
CA LEU A 388 -11.63 -21.27 -10.77
C LEU A 388 -13.10 -20.86 -10.73
N ARG A 389 -13.75 -20.68 -11.89
CA ARG A 389 -15.18 -20.34 -11.95
C ARG A 389 -16.08 -21.46 -11.44
N LEU A 390 -15.74 -22.72 -11.72
CA LEU A 390 -16.46 -23.88 -11.18
C LEU A 390 -16.33 -23.93 -9.64
N LEU A 391 -15.11 -23.75 -9.11
CA LEU A 391 -14.88 -23.66 -7.67
C LEU A 391 -15.64 -22.48 -7.04
N ALA A 392 -15.58 -21.29 -7.64
CA ALA A 392 -16.32 -20.11 -7.18
C ALA A 392 -17.84 -20.35 -7.16
N ARG A 393 -18.38 -21.11 -8.13
CA ARG A 393 -19.80 -21.45 -8.22
C ARG A 393 -20.25 -22.40 -7.10
N MET A 394 -19.32 -23.03 -6.38
CA MET A 394 -19.61 -23.83 -5.19
C MET A 394 -19.94 -22.99 -3.94
N ARG A 395 -20.01 -21.65 -4.05
CA ARG A 395 -20.43 -20.72 -2.98
C ARG A 395 -21.63 -21.20 -2.12
N PRO A 396 -22.72 -21.77 -2.67
CA PRO A 396 -23.82 -22.28 -1.84
C PRO A 396 -23.44 -23.48 -0.97
N LEU A 397 -22.47 -24.29 -1.40
CA LEU A 397 -21.98 -25.46 -0.64
C LEU A 397 -21.11 -25.08 0.55
N ARG A 398 -20.57 -23.85 0.57
CA ARG A 398 -19.72 -23.36 1.66
C ARG A 398 -20.34 -23.57 3.03
N ARG A 399 -21.62 -23.23 3.22
CA ARG A 399 -22.29 -23.38 4.53
C ARG A 399 -22.42 -24.83 5.01
N ARG A 400 -22.21 -25.81 4.12
CA ARG A 400 -22.23 -27.24 4.42
C ARG A 400 -20.82 -27.83 4.57
N SER A 401 -19.78 -27.05 4.25
CA SER A 401 -18.41 -27.54 4.22
C SER A 401 -17.88 -27.81 5.62
N LEU A 402 -16.88 -28.70 5.71
CA LEU A 402 -16.18 -28.99 6.97
C LEU A 402 -15.61 -27.69 7.56
N ARG A 403 -14.88 -26.94 6.73
CA ARG A 403 -14.20 -25.72 7.17
C ARG A 403 -15.18 -24.70 7.75
N PHE A 404 -16.31 -24.49 7.08
CA PHE A 404 -17.32 -23.56 7.58
C PHE A 404 -17.81 -23.95 8.96
N HIS A 405 -18.05 -25.23 9.21
CA HIS A 405 -18.52 -25.69 10.51
C HIS A 405 -17.48 -25.48 11.62
N GLU A 406 -16.20 -25.75 11.35
CA GLU A 406 -15.10 -25.50 12.29
C GLU A 406 -14.93 -24.02 12.64
N GLU A 407 -15.05 -23.16 11.63
CA GLU A 407 -15.02 -21.71 11.80
C GLU A 407 -16.21 -21.22 12.61
N GLN A 408 -17.43 -21.69 12.32
CA GLN A 408 -18.61 -21.31 13.11
C GLN A 408 -18.48 -21.74 14.57
N GLN A 409 -17.97 -22.95 14.86
CA GLN A 409 -17.74 -23.39 16.23
C GLN A 409 -16.71 -22.52 16.96
N SER A 410 -15.66 -22.09 16.27
CA SER A 410 -14.63 -21.23 16.86
C SER A 410 -15.13 -19.80 17.07
N ILE A 411 -15.89 -19.26 16.11
CA ILE A 411 -16.57 -17.97 16.23
C ILE A 411 -17.55 -17.98 17.41
N GLU A 412 -18.40 -19.00 17.55
CA GLU A 412 -19.36 -19.04 18.67
C GLU A 412 -18.66 -19.17 20.04
N ARG A 413 -17.54 -19.92 20.13
CA ARG A 413 -16.73 -19.95 21.36
C ARG A 413 -16.14 -18.60 21.70
N TRP A 414 -15.62 -17.88 20.70
CA TRP A 414 -15.07 -16.54 20.88
C TRP A 414 -16.16 -15.53 21.28
N LEU A 415 -17.32 -15.56 20.62
CA LEU A 415 -18.47 -14.71 20.98
C LEU A 415 -18.94 -14.97 22.41
N ALA A 416 -19.08 -16.23 22.83
CA ALA A 416 -19.47 -16.57 24.19
C ALA A 416 -18.43 -16.09 25.24
N ALA A 417 -17.14 -16.09 24.89
CA ALA A 417 -16.11 -15.49 25.75
C ALA A 417 -16.27 -13.97 25.83
N LEU A 418 -16.50 -13.31 24.70
CA LEU A 418 -16.67 -11.86 24.61
C LEU A 418 -17.93 -11.39 25.35
N GLU A 419 -19.06 -12.08 25.21
CA GLU A 419 -20.31 -11.79 25.93
C GLU A 419 -20.10 -11.80 27.45
N ARG A 420 -19.34 -12.78 27.96
CA ARG A 420 -19.01 -12.85 29.40
C ARG A 420 -18.06 -11.73 29.84
N MET A 421 -17.09 -11.37 29.01
CA MET A 421 -16.10 -10.34 29.34
C MET A 421 -16.68 -8.93 29.24
N LEU A 422 -17.57 -8.66 28.29
CA LEU A 422 -18.26 -7.36 28.21
C LEU A 422 -19.06 -7.05 29.47
N ALA A 423 -19.65 -8.07 30.11
CA ALA A 423 -20.36 -7.91 31.37
C ALA A 423 -19.43 -7.80 32.60
N ALA A 424 -18.30 -8.50 32.61
CA ALA A 424 -17.41 -8.60 33.77
C ALA A 424 -16.27 -7.56 33.80
N SER A 425 -15.66 -7.29 32.64
CA SER A 425 -14.56 -6.34 32.50
C SER A 425 -14.39 -5.86 31.05
N PRO A 426 -15.03 -4.75 30.65
CA PRO A 426 -15.00 -4.26 29.27
C PRO A 426 -13.62 -3.91 28.72
N ALA A 427 -12.61 -3.70 29.58
CA ALA A 427 -11.25 -3.40 29.15
C ALA A 427 -10.48 -4.64 28.64
N PHE A 428 -10.94 -5.85 29.00
CA PHE A 428 -10.37 -7.14 28.59
C PHE A 428 -11.25 -7.90 27.59
N ALA A 429 -12.42 -7.32 27.27
CA ALA A 429 -13.27 -7.74 26.16
C ALA A 429 -12.70 -7.18 24.84
#